data_AF-A0AAD1QZL1-F1
#
_entry.id   AF-A0AAD1QZL1-F1
#
_cell.length_a   1.000
_cell.length_b   1.000
_cell.length_c   1.000
_cell.angle_alpha   90.00
_cell.angle_beta   90.00
_cell.angle_gamma   90.00
#
_symmetry.space_group_name_H-M   'P 1'
#
loop_
_entity.id
_entity.type
_entity.pdbx_description
1 polymer ?
#
loop_
_entity_poly.entity_id
_entity_poly.type
_entity_poly.pdbx_seq_one_letter_code
_entity_poly.pdbx_strand_id
1 'polypeptide(L)'
;MVRKRQLAAETTGADSPRRHTGPMDGFVATTPDVRGPQSERKMAPVSPGSDNAGESHSGDAQVSELAQIRAELAHISARMLTKADTGSLVQEIRAALRGELADMRSDIAALENRVEEVETTAQGCQEQHRATEVAVTRQGNMLLTLRRQVEDLENRSRRNNIRVRGLPESDSDQLQVSLSALFQQLLGDQAPDTFHIERAHRALGPMRQDGSPRDAICHIASHGVKDQIMAAARVQSPIRFRGAEVALYQDLSSLTLDARRALRYAPTLSQTSMISQEMVAELCCGPCVALEVCQTDAPQRFREFCGPADPEIARHLRPKTLRAEFGKTKIKNAVHCTDLPEDAALEVQYFFKILDS
;
A
#
# COMPACT_ATOMS: atom_id res chain seq x y z
N MET A 1 12.86 -6.49 25.48
CA MET A 1 11.64 -7.07 24.87
C MET A 1 12.11 -7.92 23.69
N VAL A 2 11.65 -9.17 23.54
CA VAL A 2 12.08 -10.04 22.44
C VAL A 2 10.85 -10.34 21.59
N ARG A 3 10.85 -9.97 20.30
CA ARG A 3 9.80 -10.43 19.38
C ARG A 3 10.27 -11.73 18.74
N LYS A 4 9.43 -12.75 18.76
CA LYS A 4 9.72 -14.08 18.20
C LYS A 4 8.77 -14.38 17.05
N ARG A 5 9.33 -14.72 15.88
CA ARG A 5 8.61 -15.19 14.70
C ARG A 5 9.14 -16.55 14.29
N GLN A 6 8.26 -17.53 14.17
CA GLN A 6 8.58 -18.72 13.39
C GLN A 6 8.39 -18.34 11.92
N LEU A 7 9.44 -18.45 11.12
CA LEU A 7 9.41 -18.11 9.71
C LEU A 7 8.63 -19.19 8.96
N ALA A 8 7.31 -19.08 8.99
CA ALA A 8 6.45 -19.38 7.86
C ALA A 8 6.13 -18.00 7.26
N ALA A 9 6.69 -17.70 6.08
CA ALA A 9 6.60 -16.34 5.53
C ALA A 9 5.28 -16.17 4.78
N GLU A 10 4.43 -15.32 5.34
CA GLU A 10 3.26 -14.81 4.66
C GLU A 10 3.71 -13.75 3.67
N THR A 11 2.99 -13.64 2.55
CA THR A 11 3.01 -12.46 1.69
C THR A 11 1.57 -12.02 1.48
N THR A 12 1.30 -10.71 1.58
CA THR A 12 0.22 -10.09 0.82
C THR A 12 0.66 -9.86 -0.61
N GLY A 13 -0.30 -10.02 -1.50
CA GLY A 13 -0.17 -9.59 -2.88
C GLY A 13 -0.07 -8.07 -2.90
N ALA A 14 1.06 -7.55 -3.37
CA ALA A 14 1.18 -6.17 -3.78
C ALA A 14 0.41 -5.99 -5.09
N ASP A 15 -0.81 -5.50 -4.99
CA ASP A 15 -1.53 -4.95 -6.14
C ASP A 15 -0.92 -3.58 -6.48
N SER A 16 -0.54 -3.42 -7.74
CA SER A 16 0.20 -2.24 -8.21
C SER A 16 -0.77 -1.08 -8.46
N PRO A 17 -0.60 0.12 -7.87
CA PRO A 17 -1.41 1.26 -8.27
C PRO A 17 -0.94 1.76 -9.65
N ARG A 18 -1.81 1.57 -10.65
CA ARG A 18 -1.69 2.17 -11.98
C ARG A 18 -1.64 3.69 -11.82
N ARG A 19 -0.55 4.30 -12.30
CA ARG A 19 -0.41 5.74 -12.48
C ARG A 19 -1.44 6.23 -13.50
N HIS A 20 -2.43 6.99 -13.05
CA HIS A 20 -3.19 7.87 -13.93
C HIS A 20 -2.56 9.27 -13.89
N THR A 21 -1.81 9.59 -14.94
CA THR A 21 -1.41 10.96 -15.28
C THR A 21 -2.52 11.58 -16.13
N GLY A 22 -3.32 12.46 -15.53
CA GLY A 22 -4.20 13.39 -16.24
C GLY A 22 -3.69 14.83 -16.01
N PRO A 23 -3.70 15.71 -17.03
CA PRO A 23 -3.22 17.07 -16.88
C PRO A 23 -4.22 17.90 -16.06
N MET A 24 -3.71 18.68 -15.11
CA MET A 24 -4.46 19.71 -14.39
C MET A 24 -4.40 20.98 -15.22
N ASP A 25 -5.46 21.26 -15.98
CA ASP A 25 -5.68 22.56 -16.60
C ASP A 25 -6.08 23.59 -15.54
N GLY A 26 -5.42 24.74 -15.60
CA GLY A 26 -5.58 25.84 -14.67
C GLY A 26 -6.93 26.55 -14.84
N PHE A 27 -7.50 26.99 -13.73
CA PHE A 27 -8.61 27.92 -13.72
C PHE A 27 -8.23 29.20 -12.98
N VAL A 28 -8.17 30.26 -13.76
CA VAL A 28 -7.82 31.63 -13.40
C VAL A 28 -9.04 32.34 -12.81
N ALA A 29 -8.79 33.18 -11.81
CA ALA A 29 -9.77 34.05 -11.18
C ALA A 29 -10.42 35.01 -12.20
N THR A 30 -11.74 34.97 -12.31
CA THR A 30 -12.55 35.93 -13.06
C THR A 30 -12.91 37.14 -12.19
N THR A 31 -12.35 38.30 -12.53
CA THR A 31 -12.97 39.61 -12.32
C THR A 31 -13.84 39.97 -13.53
N PRO A 32 -14.87 40.82 -13.41
CA PRO A 32 -15.43 41.50 -14.57
C PRO A 32 -14.94 42.95 -14.63
N ASP A 33 -14.23 43.25 -15.72
CA ASP A 33 -13.98 44.59 -16.25
C ASP A 33 -15.16 44.96 -17.16
N VAL A 34 -15.65 46.20 -17.06
CA VAL A 34 -16.66 46.77 -17.96
C VAL A 34 -16.06 48.04 -18.55
N ARG A 35 -15.75 48.02 -19.86
CA ARG A 35 -15.37 49.22 -20.60
C ARG A 35 -15.98 49.24 -22.01
N GLY A 36 -16.87 50.22 -22.22
CA GLY A 36 -17.24 50.86 -23.51
C GLY A 36 -18.00 50.00 -24.54
N PRO A 37 -18.63 50.56 -25.60
CA PRO A 37 -18.19 51.78 -26.31
C PRO A 37 -19.29 52.73 -26.87
N GLN A 38 -18.81 53.96 -27.14
CA GLN A 38 -18.99 54.86 -28.30
C GLN A 38 -20.26 54.95 -29.18
N SER A 39 -20.39 56.19 -29.71
CA SER A 39 -20.88 56.62 -31.04
C SER A 39 -22.37 56.93 -31.14
N GLU A 40 -22.89 57.91 -31.88
CA GLU A 40 -22.40 58.96 -32.78
C GLU A 40 -23.67 59.66 -33.35
N ARG A 41 -23.58 60.93 -33.75
CA ARG A 41 -24.17 61.56 -34.99
C ARG A 41 -24.40 63.07 -34.76
N LYS A 42 -23.67 63.98 -35.42
CA LYS A 42 -23.60 64.44 -36.84
C LYS A 42 -24.28 65.83 -36.97
N MET A 43 -23.49 66.90 -37.14
CA MET A 43 -23.16 67.67 -38.38
C MET A 43 -24.23 68.72 -38.79
N ALA A 44 -24.01 70.03 -38.59
CA ALA A 44 -23.39 71.07 -39.47
C ALA A 44 -24.40 71.68 -40.49
N PRO A 45 -24.27 72.91 -41.13
CA PRO A 45 -23.13 73.85 -41.22
C PRO A 45 -23.39 75.42 -41.28
N VAL A 46 -22.33 76.23 -41.07
CA VAL A 46 -21.76 77.39 -41.86
C VAL A 46 -22.51 78.75 -42.12
N SER A 47 -21.90 79.85 -41.58
CA SER A 47 -21.47 81.22 -42.08
C SER A 47 -22.30 82.08 -43.09
N PRO A 48 -21.92 83.35 -43.46
CA PRO A 48 -21.50 84.59 -42.72
C PRO A 48 -22.15 85.94 -43.22
N GLY A 49 -21.88 87.07 -42.51
CA GLY A 49 -21.99 88.49 -42.98
C GLY A 49 -23.36 89.17 -42.81
N SER A 50 -23.57 90.48 -42.61
CA SER A 50 -22.76 91.70 -42.40
C SER A 50 -23.73 92.85 -42.00
N ASP A 51 -23.26 93.81 -41.21
CA ASP A 51 -23.65 95.24 -41.10
C ASP A 51 -25.13 95.68 -41.08
N ASN A 52 -25.59 96.38 -40.02
CA ASN A 52 -25.51 97.85 -39.92
C ASN A 52 -26.42 98.43 -38.80
N ALA A 53 -25.87 99.41 -38.08
CA ALA A 53 -26.45 100.59 -37.40
C ALA A 53 -27.80 100.56 -36.62
N GLY A 54 -27.76 101.17 -35.43
CA GLY A 54 -28.80 102.14 -35.04
C GLY A 54 -29.52 101.91 -33.71
N GLU A 55 -28.91 102.40 -32.63
CA GLU A 55 -29.53 103.23 -31.58
C GLU A 55 -30.78 102.73 -30.81
N SER A 56 -30.52 102.22 -29.61
CA SER A 56 -31.08 102.60 -28.30
C SER A 56 -32.48 103.24 -28.22
N HIS A 57 -33.40 102.59 -27.48
CA HIS A 57 -33.92 103.03 -26.16
C HIS A 57 -35.03 102.05 -25.70
N SER A 58 -34.78 101.08 -24.81
CA SER A 58 -34.53 101.14 -23.34
C SER A 58 -35.77 101.25 -22.43
N GLY A 59 -36.82 100.45 -22.69
CA GLY A 59 -37.95 100.27 -21.77
C GLY A 59 -38.63 98.90 -21.89
N ASP A 60 -39.21 98.59 -23.05
CA ASP A 60 -40.00 97.36 -23.23
C ASP A 60 -39.17 96.10 -23.47
N ALA A 61 -37.99 96.21 -24.10
CA ALA A 61 -37.09 95.09 -24.32
C ALA A 61 -36.54 94.49 -23.01
N GLN A 62 -36.25 95.33 -22.02
CA GLN A 62 -35.81 94.88 -20.69
C GLN A 62 -36.93 94.18 -19.92
N VAL A 63 -38.18 94.63 -20.09
CA VAL A 63 -39.36 93.99 -19.46
C VAL A 63 -39.66 92.64 -20.12
N SER A 64 -39.52 92.53 -21.45
CA SER A 64 -39.67 91.27 -22.18
C SER A 64 -38.54 90.28 -21.88
N GLU A 65 -37.30 90.74 -21.77
CA GLU A 65 -36.15 89.92 -21.42
C GLU A 65 -36.20 89.48 -19.95
N LEU A 66 -36.64 90.35 -19.03
CA LEU A 66 -36.93 89.98 -17.64
C LEU A 66 -38.10 88.99 -17.53
N ALA A 67 -39.15 89.12 -18.35
CA ALA A 67 -40.25 88.17 -18.40
C ALA A 67 -39.80 86.80 -18.93
N GLN A 68 -38.89 86.79 -19.92
CA GLN A 68 -38.31 85.58 -20.48
C GLN A 68 -37.38 84.88 -19.49
N ILE A 69 -36.50 85.62 -18.80
CA ILE A 69 -35.65 85.11 -17.72
C ILE A 69 -36.51 84.59 -16.56
N ARG A 70 -37.64 85.25 -16.24
CA ARG A 70 -38.56 84.80 -15.19
C ARG A 70 -39.32 83.53 -15.58
N ALA A 71 -39.70 83.38 -16.86
CA ALA A 71 -40.30 82.16 -17.40
C ALA A 71 -39.27 81.01 -17.43
N GLU A 72 -38.04 81.28 -17.83
CA GLU A 72 -36.93 80.31 -17.78
C GLU A 72 -36.59 79.91 -16.34
N LEU A 73 -36.54 80.86 -15.40
CA LEU A 73 -36.35 80.57 -13.97
C LEU A 73 -37.51 79.77 -13.37
N ALA A 74 -38.76 80.04 -13.76
CA ALA A 74 -39.90 79.25 -13.34
C ALA A 74 -39.85 77.83 -13.92
N HIS A 75 -39.43 77.69 -15.18
CA HIS A 75 -39.25 76.40 -15.83
C HIS A 75 -38.07 75.60 -15.26
N ILE A 76 -36.96 76.27 -14.91
CA ILE A 76 -35.81 75.68 -14.20
C ILE A 76 -36.22 75.27 -12.79
N SER A 77 -36.91 76.14 -12.05
CA SER A 77 -37.40 75.86 -10.69
C SER A 77 -38.40 74.70 -10.65
N ALA A 78 -39.24 74.53 -11.68
CA ALA A 78 -40.15 73.39 -11.80
C ALA A 78 -39.43 72.07 -12.16
N ARG A 79 -38.24 72.15 -12.76
CA ARG A 79 -37.37 70.99 -13.07
C ARG A 79 -36.35 70.70 -11.97
N MET A 80 -36.19 71.60 -11.00
CA MET A 80 -35.33 71.38 -9.85
C MET A 80 -36.04 70.49 -8.83
N LEU A 81 -35.34 69.46 -8.35
CA LEU A 81 -35.85 68.60 -7.29
C LEU A 81 -36.17 69.44 -6.06
N THR A 82 -37.40 69.32 -5.57
CA THR A 82 -37.78 69.97 -4.33
C THR A 82 -37.22 69.19 -3.13
N LYS A 83 -37.17 69.84 -1.96
CA LYS A 83 -36.83 69.17 -0.70
C LYS A 83 -37.81 68.02 -0.38
N ALA A 84 -39.03 68.07 -0.91
CA ALA A 84 -40.01 67.00 -0.77
C ALA A 84 -39.68 65.80 -1.68
N ASP A 85 -39.28 66.04 -2.94
CA ASP A 85 -38.93 64.98 -3.89
C ASP A 85 -37.69 64.20 -3.44
N THR A 86 -36.67 64.93 -2.96
CA THR A 86 -35.47 64.33 -2.33
C THR A 86 -35.85 63.55 -1.07
N GLY A 87 -36.81 64.04 -0.27
CA GLY A 87 -37.34 63.33 0.89
C GLY A 87 -38.06 62.03 0.53
N SER A 88 -38.88 62.01 -0.53
CA SER A 88 -39.57 60.80 -1.02
C SER A 88 -38.58 59.75 -1.50
N LEU A 89 -37.62 60.14 -2.33
CA LEU A 89 -36.58 59.25 -2.84
C LEU A 89 -35.76 58.62 -1.70
N VAL A 90 -35.41 59.40 -0.68
CA VAL A 90 -34.71 58.89 0.51
C VAL A 90 -35.57 57.89 1.29
N GLN A 91 -36.88 58.12 1.42
CA GLN A 91 -37.79 57.16 2.08
C GLN A 91 -37.96 55.88 1.26
N GLU A 92 -38.07 55.99 -0.06
CA GLU A 92 -38.16 54.84 -0.97
C GLU A 92 -36.89 53.98 -0.89
N ILE A 93 -35.70 54.59 -0.99
CA ILE A 93 -34.42 53.90 -0.84
C ILE A 93 -34.33 53.25 0.56
N ARG A 94 -34.75 53.95 1.61
CA ARG A 94 -34.74 53.42 2.97
C ARG A 94 -35.73 52.28 3.17
N ALA A 95 -36.85 52.27 2.46
CA ALA A 95 -37.81 51.17 2.48
C ALA A 95 -37.25 49.96 1.72
N ALA A 96 -36.69 50.16 0.53
CA ALA A 96 -36.04 49.12 -0.27
C ALA A 96 -34.89 48.45 0.50
N LEU A 97 -33.98 49.24 1.07
CA LEU A 97 -32.87 48.72 1.90
C LEU A 97 -33.36 47.96 3.13
N ARG A 98 -34.47 48.37 3.75
CA ARG A 98 -35.05 47.61 4.87
C ARG A 98 -35.64 46.28 4.42
N GLY A 99 -36.25 46.22 3.23
CA GLY A 99 -36.73 45.00 2.60
C GLY A 99 -35.59 44.03 2.35
N GLU A 100 -34.55 44.48 1.63
CA GLU A 100 -33.35 43.66 1.36
C GLU A 100 -32.66 43.19 2.65
N LEU A 101 -32.58 44.04 3.68
CA LEU A 101 -32.05 43.64 4.99
C LEU A 101 -32.92 42.61 5.72
N ALA A 102 -34.23 42.64 5.53
CA ALA A 102 -35.13 41.63 6.11
C ALA A 102 -35.00 40.29 5.37
N ASP A 103 -34.93 40.32 4.04
CA ASP A 103 -34.72 39.14 3.21
C ASP A 103 -33.38 38.48 3.51
N MET A 104 -32.28 39.27 3.57
CA MET A 104 -30.97 38.76 3.96
C MET A 104 -30.98 38.14 5.37
N ARG A 105 -31.72 38.71 6.33
CA ARG A 105 -31.85 38.11 7.67
C ARG A 105 -32.57 36.76 7.64
N SER A 106 -33.62 36.64 6.82
CA SER A 106 -34.33 35.39 6.62
C SER A 106 -33.43 34.34 5.98
N ASP A 107 -32.67 34.71 4.95
CA ASP A 107 -31.71 33.82 4.28
C ASP A 107 -30.59 33.37 5.22
N ILE A 108 -30.06 34.28 6.06
CA ILE A 108 -29.06 33.95 7.08
C ILE A 108 -29.63 32.93 8.06
N ALA A 109 -30.84 33.13 8.58
CA ALA A 109 -31.46 32.18 9.51
C ALA A 109 -31.71 30.80 8.85
N ALA A 110 -32.08 30.77 7.57
CA ALA A 110 -32.22 29.52 6.82
C ALA A 110 -30.88 28.82 6.61
N LEU A 111 -29.80 29.57 6.35
CA LEU A 111 -28.45 29.03 6.24
C LEU A 111 -27.93 28.49 7.56
N GLU A 112 -28.19 29.16 8.68
CA GLU A 112 -27.81 28.69 10.03
C GLU A 112 -28.40 27.31 10.32
N ASN A 113 -29.72 27.12 10.09
CA ASN A 113 -30.38 25.83 10.29
C ASN A 113 -29.81 24.73 9.38
N ARG A 114 -29.53 25.07 8.11
CA ARG A 114 -28.94 24.10 7.15
C ARG A 114 -27.51 23.72 7.54
N VAL A 115 -26.74 24.67 8.08
CA VAL A 115 -25.38 24.40 8.58
C VAL A 115 -25.45 23.47 9.79
N GLU A 116 -26.36 23.69 10.74
CA GLU A 116 -26.54 22.81 11.90
C GLU A 116 -26.93 21.38 11.48
N GLU A 117 -27.85 21.23 10.51
CA GLU A 117 -28.23 19.91 9.99
C GLU A 117 -27.05 19.19 9.30
N VAL A 118 -26.26 19.93 8.52
CA VAL A 118 -25.07 19.37 7.86
C VAL A 118 -24.01 18.97 8.88
N GLU A 119 -23.77 19.79 9.92
CA GLU A 119 -22.79 19.50 10.97
C GLU A 119 -23.17 18.24 11.76
N THR A 120 -24.44 18.12 12.16
CA THR A 120 -24.94 16.93 12.87
C THR A 120 -24.86 15.67 12.01
N THR A 121 -25.22 15.76 10.73
CA THR A 121 -25.10 14.65 9.77
C THR A 121 -23.63 14.26 9.55
N ALA A 122 -22.74 15.23 9.40
CA ALA A 122 -21.31 15.00 9.22
C ALA A 122 -20.68 14.30 10.43
N GLN A 123 -21.04 14.73 11.65
CA GLN A 123 -20.61 14.07 12.88
C GLN A 123 -21.09 12.62 12.95
N GLY A 124 -22.35 12.36 12.61
CA GLY A 124 -22.90 11.00 12.54
C GLY A 124 -22.17 10.11 11.53
N CYS A 125 -21.90 10.64 10.33
CA CYS A 125 -21.14 9.94 9.30
C CYS A 125 -19.70 9.65 9.74
N GLN A 126 -19.03 10.61 10.41
CA GLN A 126 -17.66 10.44 10.88
C GLN A 126 -17.57 9.36 11.98
N GLU A 127 -18.54 9.31 12.89
CA GLU A 127 -18.59 8.29 13.94
C GLU A 127 -18.85 6.90 13.36
N GLN A 128 -19.77 6.78 12.38
CA GLN A 128 -19.97 5.52 11.64
C GLN A 128 -18.71 5.10 10.90
N HIS A 129 -18.04 6.02 10.20
CA HIS A 129 -16.80 5.73 9.49
C HIS A 129 -15.73 5.20 10.44
N ARG A 130 -15.50 5.89 11.55
CA ARG A 130 -14.56 5.46 12.60
C ARG A 130 -14.90 4.07 13.15
N ALA A 131 -16.18 3.79 13.40
CA ALA A 131 -16.62 2.48 13.87
C ALA A 131 -16.35 1.38 12.84
N THR A 132 -16.60 1.64 11.55
CA THR A 132 -16.30 0.70 10.48
C THR A 132 -14.80 0.47 10.31
N GLU A 133 -13.98 1.51 10.41
CA GLU A 133 -12.51 1.41 10.31
C GLU A 133 -11.95 0.49 11.40
N VAL A 134 -12.37 0.69 12.65
CA VAL A 134 -11.98 -0.18 13.77
C VAL A 134 -12.43 -1.62 13.54
N ALA A 135 -13.64 -1.83 13.02
CA ALA A 135 -14.13 -3.17 12.71
C ALA A 135 -13.31 -3.85 11.60
N VAL A 136 -12.93 -3.12 10.54
CA VAL A 136 -12.08 -3.62 9.46
C VAL A 136 -10.70 -3.99 9.97
N THR A 137 -10.07 -3.14 10.79
CA THR A 137 -8.76 -3.47 11.41
C THR A 137 -8.87 -4.73 12.28
N ARG A 138 -9.95 -4.85 13.08
CA ARG A 138 -10.19 -6.03 13.91
C ARG A 138 -10.35 -7.30 13.06
N GLN A 139 -11.12 -7.23 11.99
CA GLN A 139 -11.30 -8.36 11.07
C GLN A 139 -10.00 -8.73 10.36
N GLY A 140 -9.20 -7.75 9.93
CA GLY A 140 -7.88 -7.98 9.34
C GLY A 140 -6.97 -8.77 10.28
N ASN A 141 -6.91 -8.39 11.56
CA ASN A 141 -6.13 -9.10 12.58
C ASN A 141 -6.62 -10.54 12.82
N MET A 142 -7.94 -10.75 12.79
CA MET A 142 -8.52 -12.09 12.91
C MET A 142 -8.20 -12.96 11.69
N LEU A 143 -8.30 -12.40 10.48
CA LEU A 143 -7.95 -13.10 9.24
C LEU A 143 -6.48 -13.51 9.21
N LEU A 144 -5.58 -12.62 9.65
CA LEU A 144 -4.17 -12.95 9.77
C LEU A 144 -3.94 -14.10 10.76
N THR A 145 -4.60 -14.06 11.92
CA THR A 145 -4.49 -15.12 12.93
C THR A 145 -4.99 -16.46 12.40
N LEU A 146 -6.14 -16.46 11.72
CA LEU A 146 -6.71 -17.65 11.10
C LEU A 146 -5.81 -18.20 9.99
N ARG A 147 -5.25 -17.34 9.13
CA ARG A 147 -4.32 -17.74 8.08
C ARG A 147 -3.10 -18.47 8.66
N ARG A 148 -2.48 -17.90 9.70
CA ARG A 148 -1.36 -18.53 10.43
C ARG A 148 -1.73 -19.89 11.02
N GLN A 149 -2.91 -20.00 11.63
CA GLN A 149 -3.37 -21.26 12.21
C GLN A 149 -3.63 -22.33 11.15
N VAL A 150 -4.27 -21.96 10.04
CA VAL A 150 -4.53 -22.87 8.91
C VAL A 150 -3.21 -23.34 8.30
N GLU A 151 -2.25 -22.45 8.08
CA GLU A 151 -0.93 -22.81 7.56
C GLU A 151 -0.19 -23.76 8.52
N ASP A 152 -0.22 -23.49 9.82
CA ASP A 152 0.43 -24.35 10.83
C ASP A 152 -0.24 -25.73 10.92
N LEU A 153 -1.57 -25.81 10.81
CA LEU A 153 -2.32 -27.07 10.74
C LEU A 153 -2.02 -27.85 9.45
N GLU A 154 -1.99 -27.18 8.30
CA GLU A 154 -1.64 -27.77 7.00
C GLU A 154 -0.23 -28.34 7.05
N ASN A 155 0.74 -27.56 7.54
CA ASN A 155 2.10 -28.02 7.71
C ASN A 155 2.19 -29.17 8.71
N ARG A 156 1.50 -29.13 9.86
CA ARG A 156 1.42 -30.25 10.82
C ARG A 156 0.92 -31.53 10.17
N SER A 157 -0.14 -31.43 9.36
CA SER A 157 -0.69 -32.57 8.62
C SER A 157 0.31 -33.14 7.61
N ARG A 158 1.14 -32.30 6.99
CA ARG A 158 2.14 -32.69 5.98
C ARG A 158 3.53 -33.04 6.54
N ARG A 159 3.78 -32.95 7.85
CA ARG A 159 5.14 -33.14 8.44
C ARG A 159 5.80 -34.47 8.07
N ASN A 160 4.99 -35.52 7.97
CA ASN A 160 5.42 -36.88 7.64
C ASN A 160 5.32 -37.18 6.14
N ASN A 161 4.94 -36.20 5.32
CA ASN A 161 4.87 -36.37 3.88
C ASN A 161 6.24 -36.09 3.23
N ILE A 162 6.60 -36.93 2.28
CA ILE A 162 7.74 -36.74 1.38
C ILE A 162 7.20 -36.54 -0.02
N ARG A 163 7.73 -35.52 -0.70
CA ARG A 163 7.44 -35.24 -2.10
C ARG A 163 8.63 -35.67 -2.96
N VAL A 164 8.39 -36.58 -3.90
CA VAL A 164 9.38 -37.18 -4.79
C VAL A 164 9.16 -36.68 -6.21
N ARG A 165 10.14 -35.95 -6.75
CA ARG A 165 10.13 -35.41 -8.11
C ARG A 165 10.98 -36.29 -9.02
N GLY A 166 10.56 -36.46 -10.27
CA GLY A 166 11.32 -37.20 -11.29
C GLY A 166 11.05 -38.70 -11.32
N LEU A 167 10.13 -39.20 -10.49
CA LEU A 167 9.78 -40.62 -10.47
C LEU A 167 8.97 -40.99 -11.73
N PRO A 168 9.41 -41.96 -12.56
CA PRO A 168 8.76 -42.32 -13.83
C PRO A 168 7.26 -42.61 -13.70
N GLU A 169 6.44 -42.20 -14.69
CA GLU A 169 4.98 -42.41 -14.69
C GLU A 169 4.58 -43.90 -14.82
N SER A 170 5.46 -44.76 -15.34
CA SER A 170 5.26 -46.21 -15.45
C SER A 170 4.91 -46.87 -14.11
N ASP A 171 5.38 -46.28 -13.02
CA ASP A 171 5.25 -46.84 -11.67
C ASP A 171 3.95 -46.44 -10.96
N SER A 172 2.98 -45.85 -11.70
CA SER A 172 1.74 -45.33 -11.10
C SER A 172 0.94 -46.38 -10.33
N ASP A 173 0.82 -47.59 -10.86
CA ASP A 173 0.03 -48.66 -10.24
C ASP A 173 0.77 -49.35 -9.06
N GLN A 174 2.10 -49.17 -8.99
CA GLN A 174 2.96 -49.79 -7.98
C GLN A 174 3.76 -48.75 -7.19
N LEU A 175 3.21 -47.55 -7.03
CA LEU A 175 3.93 -46.40 -6.51
C LEU A 175 4.52 -46.66 -5.12
N GLN A 176 3.79 -47.35 -4.24
CA GLN A 176 4.30 -47.73 -2.92
C GLN A 176 5.52 -48.68 -3.00
N VAL A 177 5.51 -49.65 -3.92
CA VAL A 177 6.62 -50.59 -4.12
C VAL A 177 7.85 -49.84 -4.63
N SER A 178 7.67 -48.96 -5.62
CA SER A 178 8.75 -48.14 -6.15
C SER A 178 9.35 -47.19 -5.11
N LEU A 179 8.51 -46.56 -4.28
CA LEU A 179 8.97 -45.69 -3.19
C LEU A 179 9.74 -46.47 -2.11
N SER A 180 9.25 -47.64 -1.71
CA SER A 180 9.95 -48.52 -0.76
C SER A 180 11.31 -48.94 -1.30
N ALA A 181 11.40 -49.31 -2.58
CA ALA A 181 12.66 -49.67 -3.23
C ALA A 181 13.64 -48.47 -3.30
N LEU A 182 13.14 -47.27 -3.59
CA LEU A 182 13.93 -46.04 -3.58
C LEU A 182 14.49 -45.76 -2.17
N PHE A 183 13.66 -45.88 -1.13
CA PHE A 183 14.10 -45.64 0.25
C PHE A 183 15.07 -46.70 0.76
N GLN A 184 14.89 -47.97 0.37
CA GLN A 184 15.86 -49.04 0.61
C GLN A 184 17.21 -48.72 -0.03
N GLN A 185 17.22 -48.28 -1.29
CA GLN A 185 18.46 -47.88 -1.98
C GLN A 185 19.15 -46.71 -1.27
N LEU A 186 18.39 -45.71 -0.80
CA LEU A 186 18.94 -44.54 -0.12
C LEU A 186 19.53 -44.85 1.25
N LEU A 187 18.86 -45.71 2.04
CA LEU A 187 19.29 -46.03 3.40
C LEU A 187 20.31 -47.18 3.47
N GLY A 188 20.39 -48.04 2.45
CA GLY A 188 21.30 -49.18 2.40
C GLY A 188 21.13 -50.09 3.62
N ASP A 189 22.23 -50.44 4.28
CA ASP A 189 22.24 -51.31 5.45
C ASP A 189 21.51 -50.74 6.68
N GLN A 190 21.23 -49.43 6.69
CA GLN A 190 20.47 -48.77 7.76
C GLN A 190 18.96 -48.78 7.49
N ALA A 191 18.52 -49.36 6.37
CA ALA A 191 17.11 -49.42 6.03
C ALA A 191 16.34 -50.38 6.95
N PRO A 192 15.11 -50.05 7.36
CA PRO A 192 14.22 -51.03 7.97
C PRO A 192 13.81 -52.09 6.95
N ASP A 193 13.47 -53.29 7.43
CA ASP A 193 13.00 -54.41 6.59
C ASP A 193 11.77 -54.02 5.75
N THR A 194 10.90 -53.17 6.30
CA THR A 194 9.69 -52.72 5.62
C THR A 194 9.40 -51.26 5.93
N PHE A 195 9.10 -50.47 4.88
CA PHE A 195 8.60 -49.12 5.03
C PHE A 195 7.08 -49.11 5.15
N HIS A 196 6.58 -48.60 6.28
CA HIS A 196 5.14 -48.37 6.46
C HIS A 196 4.74 -47.04 5.81
N ILE A 197 4.31 -47.12 4.55
CA ILE A 197 3.77 -45.99 3.78
C ILE A 197 2.24 -46.03 3.88
N GLU A 198 1.64 -45.12 4.64
CA GLU A 198 0.17 -45.11 4.84
C GLU A 198 -0.56 -44.78 3.54
N ARG A 199 -0.03 -43.82 2.77
CA ARG A 199 -0.65 -43.29 1.56
C ARG A 199 0.43 -42.91 0.58
N ALA A 200 0.24 -43.22 -0.70
CA ALA A 200 1.07 -42.74 -1.78
C ALA A 200 0.19 -42.42 -2.98
N HIS A 201 0.40 -41.27 -3.60
CA HIS A 201 -0.33 -40.86 -4.78
C HIS A 201 0.51 -39.88 -5.61
N ARG A 202 0.17 -39.73 -6.88
CA ARG A 202 0.72 -38.63 -7.69
C ARG A 202 -0.04 -37.34 -7.39
N ALA A 203 0.67 -36.22 -7.43
CA ALA A 203 0.05 -34.91 -7.30
C ALA A 203 -1.06 -34.73 -8.34
N LEU A 204 -2.18 -34.13 -7.92
CA LEU A 204 -3.34 -33.88 -8.77
C LEU A 204 -2.96 -32.93 -9.92
N GLY A 205 -3.38 -33.28 -11.14
CA GLY A 205 -3.14 -32.50 -12.35
C GLY A 205 -2.67 -33.35 -13.53
N PRO A 206 -2.66 -32.79 -14.75
CA PRO A 206 -2.09 -33.44 -15.93
C PRO A 206 -0.57 -33.54 -15.81
N MET A 207 0.04 -34.34 -16.68
CA MET A 207 1.49 -34.35 -16.85
C MET A 207 1.98 -32.92 -17.15
N ARG A 208 3.19 -32.59 -16.71
CA ARG A 208 3.74 -31.25 -16.95
C ARG A 208 3.92 -31.03 -18.45
N GLN A 209 3.79 -29.78 -18.88
CA GLN A 209 3.85 -29.41 -20.31
C GLN A 209 5.21 -29.74 -20.95
N ASP A 210 6.26 -29.84 -20.13
CA ASP A 210 7.62 -30.22 -20.51
C ASP A 210 7.82 -31.74 -20.66
N GLY A 211 6.76 -32.54 -20.48
CA GLY A 211 6.84 -34.00 -20.50
C GLY A 211 7.51 -34.59 -19.26
N SER A 212 7.75 -33.80 -18.22
CA SER A 212 8.28 -34.33 -16.95
C SER A 212 7.17 -35.00 -16.12
N PRO A 213 7.51 -36.07 -15.37
CA PRO A 213 6.54 -36.79 -14.57
C PRO A 213 5.98 -35.91 -13.44
N ARG A 214 4.75 -36.22 -13.02
CA ARG A 214 4.12 -35.60 -11.85
C ARG A 214 4.86 -36.03 -10.59
N ASP A 215 4.93 -35.11 -9.63
CA ASP A 215 5.53 -35.43 -8.34
C ASP A 215 4.69 -36.49 -7.62
N ALA A 216 5.34 -37.47 -7.01
CA ALA A 216 4.72 -38.42 -6.10
C ALA A 216 4.75 -37.85 -4.67
N ILE A 217 3.69 -38.06 -3.91
CA ILE A 217 3.59 -37.67 -2.50
C ILE A 217 3.27 -38.92 -1.71
N CYS A 218 4.04 -39.17 -0.65
CA CYS A 218 3.80 -40.28 0.25
C CYS A 218 3.88 -39.89 1.72
N HIS A 219 3.05 -40.51 2.54
CA HIS A 219 3.02 -40.35 4.00
C HIS A 219 3.75 -41.50 4.67
N ILE A 220 4.81 -41.19 5.42
CA ILE A 220 5.58 -42.17 6.19
C ILE A 220 5.03 -42.22 7.61
N ALA A 221 4.66 -43.40 8.10
CA ALA A 221 4.08 -43.55 9.44
C ALA A 221 5.01 -43.04 10.56
N SER A 222 6.33 -43.27 10.42
CA SER A 222 7.33 -42.85 11.40
C SER A 222 8.08 -41.58 10.97
N HIS A 223 7.99 -40.53 11.79
CA HIS A 223 8.75 -39.29 11.60
C HIS A 223 10.27 -39.55 11.59
N GLY A 224 10.76 -40.45 12.45
CA GLY A 224 12.19 -40.78 12.54
C GLY A 224 12.72 -41.39 11.25
N VAL A 225 11.98 -42.32 10.65
CA VAL A 225 12.34 -42.94 9.36
C VAL A 225 12.30 -41.90 8.25
N LYS A 226 11.27 -41.04 8.21
CA LYS A 226 11.18 -39.95 7.24
C LYS A 226 12.38 -39.00 7.32
N ASP A 227 12.86 -38.66 8.51
CA ASP A 227 14.01 -37.78 8.67
C ASP A 227 15.31 -38.45 8.24
N GLN A 228 15.48 -39.76 8.49
CA GLN A 228 16.62 -40.53 7.98
C GLN A 228 16.64 -40.55 6.45
N ILE A 229 15.48 -40.81 5.81
CA ILE A 229 15.35 -40.77 4.34
C ILE A 229 15.73 -39.39 3.81
N MET A 230 15.17 -38.33 4.38
CA MET A 230 15.46 -36.96 3.96
C MET A 230 16.92 -36.56 4.19
N ALA A 231 17.57 -37.06 5.25
CA ALA A 231 18.99 -36.82 5.50
C ALA A 231 19.87 -37.55 4.48
N ALA A 232 19.60 -38.83 4.21
CA ALA A 232 20.31 -39.61 3.20
C ALA A 232 20.18 -38.98 1.80
N ALA A 233 18.97 -38.55 1.44
CA ALA A 233 18.70 -37.89 0.17
C ALA A 233 19.50 -36.59 -0.04
N ARG A 234 19.74 -35.82 1.04
CA ARG A 234 20.57 -34.61 0.97
C ARG A 234 22.04 -34.92 0.72
N VAL A 235 22.54 -36.03 1.26
CA VAL A 235 23.95 -36.44 1.10
C VAL A 235 24.19 -37.05 -0.27
N GLN A 236 23.24 -37.82 -0.79
CA GLN A 236 23.36 -38.57 -2.04
C GLN A 236 22.81 -37.83 -3.28
N SER A 237 22.73 -36.49 -3.22
CA SER A 237 22.26 -35.68 -4.34
C SER A 237 23.37 -35.52 -5.41
N PRO A 238 23.10 -35.74 -6.72
CA PRO A 238 21.84 -36.12 -7.33
C PRO A 238 21.52 -37.63 -7.22
N ILE A 239 20.26 -37.96 -6.92
CA ILE A 239 19.83 -39.34 -6.70
C ILE A 239 19.41 -39.94 -8.03
N ARG A 240 19.97 -41.11 -8.39
CA ARG A 240 19.55 -41.88 -9.56
C ARG A 240 18.79 -43.12 -9.14
N PHE A 241 17.60 -43.30 -9.68
CA PHE A 241 16.74 -44.45 -9.41
C PHE A 241 16.12 -44.96 -10.70
N ARG A 242 16.35 -46.24 -11.02
CA ARG A 242 15.89 -46.89 -12.26
C ARG A 242 16.20 -46.09 -13.54
N GLY A 243 17.37 -45.46 -13.59
CA GLY A 243 17.82 -44.64 -14.72
C GLY A 243 17.25 -43.23 -14.79
N ALA A 244 16.35 -42.83 -13.88
CA ALA A 244 15.82 -41.48 -13.75
C ALA A 244 16.54 -40.70 -12.64
N GLU A 245 16.68 -39.38 -12.82
CA GLU A 245 17.12 -38.47 -11.76
C GLU A 245 15.91 -38.10 -10.88
N VAL A 246 16.05 -38.35 -9.59
CA VAL A 246 15.00 -38.18 -8.60
C VAL A 246 15.45 -37.18 -7.54
N ALA A 247 14.51 -36.35 -7.07
CA ALA A 247 14.76 -35.42 -5.99
C ALA A 247 13.69 -35.53 -4.92
N LEU A 248 14.10 -35.55 -3.66
CA LEU A 248 13.20 -35.63 -2.50
C LEU A 248 13.10 -34.26 -1.84
N TYR A 249 11.87 -33.86 -1.55
CA TYR A 249 11.54 -32.62 -0.88
C TYR A 249 10.59 -32.88 0.27
N GLN A 250 10.63 -31.99 1.25
CA GLN A 250 9.58 -31.92 2.25
C GLN A 250 8.30 -31.38 1.59
N ASP A 251 7.17 -32.02 1.87
CA ASP A 251 5.86 -31.52 1.46
C ASP A 251 5.41 -30.42 2.43
N LEU A 252 5.25 -29.21 1.92
CA LEU A 252 4.98 -28.00 2.70
C LEU A 252 3.75 -27.29 2.14
N SER A 253 3.13 -26.42 2.94
CA SER A 253 2.09 -25.53 2.43
C SER A 253 2.61 -24.64 1.30
N SER A 254 1.72 -24.21 0.41
CA SER A 254 2.07 -23.27 -0.66
C SER A 254 2.66 -21.97 -0.09
N LEU A 255 2.05 -21.43 0.96
CA LEU A 255 2.52 -20.23 1.65
C LEU A 255 3.95 -20.41 2.18
N THR A 256 4.25 -21.53 2.83
CA THR A 256 5.61 -21.82 3.31
C THR A 256 6.61 -22.03 2.15
N LEU A 257 6.16 -22.53 0.99
CA LEU A 257 7.03 -22.62 -0.19
C LEU A 257 7.30 -21.24 -0.79
N ASP A 258 6.28 -20.40 -0.91
CA ASP A 258 6.40 -19.04 -1.42
C ASP A 258 7.27 -18.18 -0.49
N ALA A 259 7.13 -18.35 0.82
CA ALA A 259 8.03 -17.81 1.83
C ALA A 259 9.50 -18.11 1.53
N ARG A 260 9.81 -19.39 1.32
CA ARG A 260 11.16 -19.87 1.04
C ARG A 260 11.65 -19.40 -0.34
N ARG A 261 10.74 -19.16 -1.29
CA ARG A 261 11.11 -18.52 -2.56
C ARG A 261 11.44 -17.05 -2.34
N ALA A 262 10.63 -16.31 -1.59
CA ALA A 262 10.89 -14.90 -1.28
C ALA A 262 12.24 -14.71 -0.57
N LEU A 263 12.61 -15.60 0.35
CA LEU A 263 13.94 -15.61 0.97
C LEU A 263 15.07 -15.85 -0.03
N ARG A 264 14.84 -16.65 -1.09
CA ARG A 264 15.80 -16.86 -2.18
C ARG A 264 16.00 -15.66 -3.09
N TYR A 265 14.97 -14.84 -3.25
CA TYR A 265 14.97 -13.70 -4.17
C TYR A 265 14.99 -12.36 -3.43
N ALA A 266 15.42 -12.32 -2.18
CA ALA A 266 15.62 -11.08 -1.44
C ALA A 266 17.02 -10.52 -1.75
N PRO A 267 17.18 -9.61 -2.74
CA PRO A 267 18.49 -9.03 -3.08
C PRO A 267 19.12 -8.33 -1.87
N THR A 268 18.31 -7.81 -0.96
CA THR A 268 18.76 -7.13 0.27
C THR A 268 19.52 -8.05 1.22
N LEU A 269 19.19 -9.35 1.25
CA LEU A 269 19.94 -10.32 2.08
C LEU A 269 21.24 -10.76 1.42
N SER A 270 21.34 -10.77 0.09
CA SER A 270 22.55 -11.23 -0.62
C SER A 270 23.52 -10.12 -1.02
N GLN A 271 23.08 -8.86 -1.13
CA GLN A 271 23.94 -7.75 -1.54
C GLN A 271 24.62 -7.06 -0.36
N THR A 272 24.00 -7.04 0.81
CA THR A 272 24.50 -6.30 1.99
C THR A 272 25.04 -7.22 3.08
N SER A 273 24.48 -8.41 3.24
CA SER A 273 24.96 -9.42 4.20
C SER A 273 25.70 -10.55 3.49
N MET A 274 26.74 -11.10 4.12
CA MET A 274 27.58 -12.20 3.61
C MET A 274 26.87 -13.57 3.53
N ILE A 275 25.58 -13.60 3.20
CA ILE A 275 24.81 -14.84 3.04
C ILE A 275 25.03 -15.38 1.63
N SER A 276 25.81 -16.45 1.50
CA SER A 276 25.98 -17.21 0.26
C SER A 276 24.68 -17.90 -0.15
N GLN A 277 24.54 -18.20 -1.44
CA GLN A 277 23.39 -18.94 -1.98
C GLN A 277 23.19 -20.30 -1.30
N GLU A 278 24.28 -20.92 -0.82
CA GLU A 278 24.26 -22.16 -0.04
C GLU A 278 23.66 -21.97 1.37
N MET A 279 23.94 -20.85 2.04
CA MET A 279 23.29 -20.49 3.31
C MET A 279 21.80 -20.23 3.13
N VAL A 280 21.41 -19.58 2.03
CA VAL A 280 19.99 -19.39 1.70
C VAL A 280 19.30 -20.74 1.46
N ALA A 281 19.95 -21.65 0.75
CA ALA A 281 19.43 -23.00 0.52
C ALA A 281 19.23 -23.75 1.86
N GLU A 282 20.17 -23.64 2.80
CA GLU A 282 20.05 -24.20 4.14
C GLU A 282 18.93 -23.52 4.95
N LEU A 283 18.80 -22.19 4.94
CA LEU A 283 17.69 -21.49 5.59
C LEU A 283 16.33 -21.94 5.04
N CYS A 284 16.27 -22.27 3.74
CA CYS A 284 15.07 -22.77 3.07
C CYS A 284 14.89 -24.29 3.20
N CYS A 285 15.78 -25.02 3.86
CA CYS A 285 15.74 -26.48 3.89
C CYS A 285 14.84 -27.04 5.01
N GLY A 286 14.45 -26.19 5.97
CA GLY A 286 13.72 -26.56 7.17
C GLY A 286 13.01 -25.37 7.81
N PRO A 287 12.24 -25.58 8.89
CA PRO A 287 11.65 -24.49 9.65
C PRO A 287 12.75 -23.65 10.33
N CYS A 288 12.64 -22.33 10.25
CA CYS A 288 13.55 -21.38 10.90
C CYS A 288 12.78 -20.41 11.80
N VAL A 289 13.48 -19.80 12.76
CA VAL A 289 12.91 -18.83 13.69
C VAL A 289 13.69 -17.52 13.54
N ALA A 290 13.00 -16.42 13.28
CA ALA A 290 13.55 -15.07 13.34
C ALA A 290 13.19 -14.43 14.68
N LEU A 291 14.18 -13.82 15.34
CA LEU A 291 14.02 -13.13 16.61
C LEU A 291 14.49 -11.68 16.46
N GLU A 292 13.64 -10.72 16.86
CA GLU A 292 14.06 -9.33 17.05
C GLU A 292 14.63 -9.21 18.47
N VAL A 293 15.93 -8.93 18.56
CA VAL A 293 16.65 -8.78 19.83
C VAL A 293 16.77 -7.28 20.15
N CYS A 294 16.00 -6.80 21.12
CA CYS A 294 16.06 -5.39 21.54
C CYS A 294 16.93 -5.24 22.80
N GLN A 295 18.09 -4.62 22.64
CA GLN A 295 19.00 -4.24 23.73
C GLN A 295 19.84 -3.02 23.30
N THR A 296 20.43 -2.29 24.25
CA THR A 296 21.48 -1.30 23.95
C THR A 296 22.65 -1.98 23.23
N ASP A 297 23.08 -1.42 22.11
CA ASP A 297 24.12 -1.98 21.23
C ASP A 297 23.85 -3.42 20.78
N ALA A 298 22.57 -3.75 20.56
CA ALA A 298 22.10 -5.10 20.24
C ALA A 298 22.92 -5.80 19.14
N PRO A 299 23.21 -5.17 17.98
CA PRO A 299 23.96 -5.84 16.91
C PRO A 299 25.35 -6.29 17.35
N GLN A 300 26.08 -5.46 18.11
CA GLN A 300 27.42 -5.80 18.58
C GLN A 300 27.38 -6.90 19.64
N ARG A 301 26.55 -6.72 20.68
CA ARG A 301 26.47 -7.68 21.79
C ARG A 301 25.97 -9.04 21.34
N PHE A 302 24.98 -9.07 20.46
CA PHE A 302 24.43 -10.32 19.96
C PHE A 302 25.41 -11.04 19.02
N ARG A 303 26.21 -10.31 18.24
CA ARG A 303 27.30 -10.89 17.43
C ARG A 303 28.40 -11.49 18.30
N GLU A 304 28.78 -10.82 19.38
CA GLU A 304 29.74 -11.36 20.36
C GLU A 304 29.22 -12.64 21.01
N PHE A 305 27.93 -12.68 21.34
CA PHE A 305 27.26 -13.87 21.87
C PHE A 305 27.17 -15.02 20.85
N CYS A 306 26.91 -14.70 19.57
CA CYS A 306 26.88 -15.70 18.50
C CYS A 306 28.26 -16.26 18.17
N GLY A 307 29.31 -15.44 18.24
CA GLY A 307 30.69 -15.80 17.92
C GLY A 307 31.06 -15.70 16.43
N PRO A 308 32.30 -16.05 16.07
CA PRO A 308 32.78 -16.04 14.68
C PRO A 308 31.87 -16.82 13.74
N ALA A 309 31.74 -16.37 12.48
CA ALA A 309 30.83 -16.97 11.50
C ALA A 309 31.12 -18.44 11.19
N ASP A 310 32.39 -18.85 11.26
CA ASP A 310 32.81 -20.23 11.12
C ASP A 310 32.83 -20.93 12.49
N PRO A 311 32.00 -21.99 12.68
CA PRO A 311 31.99 -22.78 13.91
C PRO A 311 33.36 -23.34 14.31
N GLU A 312 34.22 -23.72 13.36
CA GLU A 312 35.54 -24.26 13.69
C GLU A 312 36.44 -23.19 14.32
N ILE A 313 36.43 -21.99 13.75
CA ILE A 313 37.15 -20.83 14.30
C ILE A 313 36.54 -20.44 15.65
N ALA A 314 35.20 -20.47 15.76
CA ALA A 314 34.49 -20.17 17.00
C ALA A 314 34.88 -21.12 18.13
N ARG A 315 35.02 -22.43 17.88
CA ARG A 315 35.46 -23.40 18.90
C ARG A 315 36.87 -23.12 19.42
N HIS A 316 37.78 -22.66 18.56
CA HIS A 316 39.16 -22.37 18.96
C HIS A 316 39.28 -21.02 19.68
N LEU A 317 38.64 -19.96 19.17
CA LEU A 317 38.80 -18.61 19.70
C LEU A 317 37.83 -18.30 20.86
N ARG A 318 36.59 -18.79 20.79
CA ARG A 318 35.50 -18.44 21.71
C ARG A 318 34.55 -19.64 21.92
N PRO A 319 34.98 -20.68 22.66
CA PRO A 319 34.29 -21.97 22.75
C PRO A 319 32.89 -21.93 23.36
N LYS A 320 32.54 -20.87 24.10
CA LYS A 320 31.22 -20.69 24.75
C LYS A 320 30.20 -19.89 23.92
N THR A 321 30.48 -19.69 22.64
CA THR A 321 29.57 -18.95 21.74
C THR A 321 28.57 -19.90 21.08
N LEU A 322 27.40 -19.40 20.69
CA LEU A 322 26.34 -20.24 20.09
C LEU A 322 26.84 -21.02 18.86
N ARG A 323 27.64 -20.37 17.99
CA ARG A 323 28.20 -21.01 16.80
C ARG A 323 29.24 -22.08 17.15
N ALA A 324 29.99 -21.90 18.24
CA ALA A 324 30.96 -22.89 18.70
C ALA A 324 30.28 -24.15 19.26
N GLU A 325 29.24 -23.97 20.09
CA GLU A 325 28.54 -25.06 20.76
C GLU A 325 27.61 -25.84 19.81
N PHE A 326 26.89 -25.14 18.93
CA PHE A 326 25.81 -25.74 18.14
C PHE A 326 26.06 -25.75 16.62
N GLY A 327 27.01 -24.93 16.14
CA GLY A 327 27.34 -24.88 14.71
C GLY A 327 28.07 -26.15 14.26
N LYS A 328 27.78 -26.60 13.04
CA LYS A 328 28.41 -27.79 12.43
C LYS A 328 29.43 -27.41 11.37
N THR A 329 29.04 -26.55 10.44
CA THR A 329 29.88 -26.06 9.33
C THR A 329 29.61 -24.57 9.10
N LYS A 330 30.41 -23.92 8.25
CA LYS A 330 30.19 -22.51 7.86
C LYS A 330 28.77 -22.23 7.33
N ILE A 331 28.17 -23.20 6.63
CA ILE A 331 26.79 -23.11 6.11
C ILE A 331 25.78 -23.47 7.21
N LYS A 332 26.06 -24.51 8.00
CA LYS A 332 25.21 -24.99 9.11
C LYS A 332 25.69 -24.41 10.43
N ASN A 333 25.66 -23.08 10.53
CA ASN A 333 26.25 -22.33 11.65
C ASN A 333 25.36 -22.20 12.89
N ALA A 334 24.20 -22.88 12.92
CA ALA A 334 23.17 -22.84 13.98
C ALA A 334 22.43 -21.49 14.15
N VAL A 335 23.12 -20.36 14.09
CA VAL A 335 22.51 -19.03 14.21
C VAL A 335 23.08 -18.03 13.20
N HIS A 336 22.17 -17.40 12.46
CA HIS A 336 22.44 -16.22 11.65
C HIS A 336 22.16 -14.96 12.47
N CYS A 337 23.03 -13.97 12.39
CA CYS A 337 22.88 -12.67 13.03
C CYS A 337 23.46 -11.58 12.13
N THR A 338 22.93 -10.37 12.22
CA THR A 338 23.34 -9.26 11.36
C THR A 338 24.78 -8.79 11.64
N ASP A 339 25.58 -8.70 10.59
CA ASP A 339 27.00 -8.35 10.67
C ASP A 339 27.26 -6.84 10.59
N LEU A 340 26.32 -6.04 10.09
CA LEU A 340 26.43 -4.59 10.01
C LEU A 340 25.30 -3.89 10.81
N PRO A 341 25.61 -2.93 11.69
CA PRO A 341 24.57 -2.20 12.44
C PRO A 341 23.54 -1.51 11.55
N GLU A 342 23.98 -1.04 10.37
CA GLU A 342 23.15 -0.36 9.36
C GLU A 342 22.12 -1.33 8.74
N ASP A 343 22.51 -2.59 8.57
CA ASP A 343 21.65 -3.63 8.01
C ASP A 343 20.64 -4.17 9.03
N ALA A 344 20.92 -4.04 10.34
CA ALA A 344 20.06 -4.61 11.37
C ALA A 344 18.64 -4.03 11.32
N ALA A 345 18.50 -2.73 11.06
CA ALA A 345 17.20 -2.08 10.91
C ALA A 345 16.47 -2.55 9.64
N LEU A 346 17.20 -2.73 8.53
CA LEU A 346 16.66 -3.17 7.25
C LEU A 346 16.21 -4.63 7.30
N GLU A 347 17.02 -5.52 7.89
CA GLU A 347 16.69 -6.93 8.08
C GLU A 347 15.50 -7.10 9.01
N VAL A 348 15.45 -6.38 10.13
CA VAL A 348 14.28 -6.39 11.03
C VAL A 348 13.04 -5.87 10.31
N GLN A 349 13.14 -4.77 9.57
CA GLN A 349 12.02 -4.27 8.77
C GLN A 349 11.57 -5.27 7.71
N TYR A 350 12.52 -5.94 7.05
CA TYR A 350 12.22 -6.96 6.06
C TYR A 350 11.47 -8.14 6.69
N PHE A 351 12.01 -8.71 7.78
CA PHE A 351 11.43 -9.89 8.44
C PHE A 351 10.16 -9.63 9.24
N PHE A 352 9.94 -8.42 9.74
CA PHE A 352 8.80 -8.13 10.64
C PHE A 352 7.81 -7.10 10.09
N LYS A 353 8.10 -6.44 8.95
CA LYS A 353 7.15 -5.52 8.30
C LYS A 353 6.86 -5.91 6.85
N ILE A 354 7.89 -6.24 6.06
CA ILE A 354 7.71 -6.54 4.62
C ILE A 354 7.21 -7.96 4.40
N LEU A 355 7.80 -8.96 5.06
CA LEU A 355 7.31 -10.34 5.05
C LEU A 355 6.07 -10.56 5.96
N ASP A 356 5.58 -9.51 6.62
CA ASP A 356 4.33 -9.52 7.41
C ASP A 356 3.21 -8.72 6.73
N SER A 357 3.58 -7.89 5.75
CA SER A 357 2.65 -7.35 4.77
C SER A 357 2.23 -8.54 3.93
#